data_AF-A0A9C6X0N2-F1
#
_entry.id   AF-A0A9C6X0N2-F1
#
_cell.length_a   1.000
_cell.length_b   1.000
_cell.length_c   1.000
_cell.angle_alpha   90.00
_cell.angle_beta   90.00
_cell.angle_gamma   90.00
#
_symmetry.space_group_name_H-M   'P 1'
#
loop_
_entity.id
_entity.type
_entity.pdbx_description
1 polymer ?
#
loop_
_entity_poly.entity_id
_entity_poly.type
_entity_poly.pdbx_seq_one_letter_code
_entity_poly.pdbx_strand_id
1 'polypeptide(L)'
;MRSDIFGNGESVLLLGEGNFSFSIGLSSLGIELNLTATCFESLLTKTQIENIDILKTRGVNVMTGIDATKIHSNELLMDRKFDKIVFNFPHTGGKMKIHLNRELLRLFFLSASKLLAETSGRIVISLCRGQGADYQGKRIWTDSWQVVDMAGHANLLLEECSPFDWTNFPTYRNVGYRSLEKGFHSQDGVVHVFSHVKNLITSHIESYLDDYDQNRITDDLNSQPIYKRKIRQNILENGTAPISFVYSYLRTQIDSKCKCHHKFENSLITQSQMMETISSTVQLWKETNFDAIMFSLCIPNKLGMDFKESPFSIQTYFFGSQNYQLLKEALSRFISVFNIGKYQIKEKTCSSTSKIVKEVFLQACESTDEILFAKVIHDDQGWNSGPFLLIYIDILVMSIFSLTSWKQLWAENIKTTVRLGKPTVLGICPYPVLYSFDMSFTINSDFTEEKFCEVLWNTAGEIIENVTKIKKH
;
A
#
# COMPACT_ATOMS: atom_id res chain seq x y z
N MET A 1 20.79 -20.29 0.57
CA MET A 1 19.73 -19.51 1.23
C MET A 1 20.18 -19.19 2.66
N ARG A 2 19.79 -18.05 3.24
CA ARG A 2 20.07 -17.82 4.67
C ARG A 2 19.15 -18.70 5.52
N SER A 3 19.64 -19.21 6.64
CA SER A 3 18.86 -20.05 7.56
C SER A 3 17.82 -19.25 8.34
N ASP A 4 18.09 -17.96 8.60
CA ASP A 4 17.21 -17.02 9.33
C ASP A 4 15.87 -16.71 8.63
N ILE A 5 15.70 -17.14 7.38
CA ILE A 5 14.43 -17.06 6.64
C ILE A 5 13.36 -17.98 7.26
N PHE A 6 13.77 -19.03 7.98
CA PHE A 6 12.88 -20.04 8.54
C PHE A 6 12.82 -19.95 10.07
N GLY A 7 11.61 -19.96 10.61
CA GLY A 7 11.33 -19.97 12.05
C GLY A 7 10.89 -21.35 12.55
N ASN A 8 11.13 -21.64 13.84
CA ASN A 8 10.63 -22.87 14.46
C ASN A 8 9.09 -22.92 14.44
N GLY A 9 8.54 -24.10 14.12
CA GLY A 9 7.12 -24.38 14.03
C GLY A 9 6.45 -23.91 12.73
N GLU A 10 7.18 -23.25 11.82
CA GLU A 10 6.59 -22.75 10.57
C GLU A 10 6.17 -23.89 9.63
N SER A 11 5.04 -23.69 8.93
CA SER A 11 4.64 -24.55 7.82
C SER A 11 5.26 -24.08 6.51
N VAL A 12 6.06 -24.95 5.91
CA VAL A 12 6.88 -24.63 4.74
C VAL A 12 6.52 -25.54 3.56
N LEU A 13 6.20 -24.94 2.42
CA LEU A 13 5.99 -25.62 1.14
C LEU A 13 7.18 -25.37 0.22
N LEU A 14 7.88 -26.43 -0.20
CA LEU A 14 8.93 -26.38 -1.21
C LEU A 14 8.39 -26.86 -2.56
N LEU A 15 8.60 -26.07 -3.60
CA LEU A 15 8.13 -26.33 -4.95
C LEU A 15 9.30 -26.52 -5.90
N GLY A 16 9.18 -27.49 -6.82
CA GLY A 16 10.16 -27.73 -7.87
C GLY A 16 11.52 -28.19 -7.36
N GLU A 17 11.53 -29.08 -6.36
CA GLU A 17 12.75 -29.53 -5.68
C GLU A 17 13.80 -30.24 -6.56
N GLY A 18 13.43 -30.65 -7.78
CA GLY A 18 14.31 -31.39 -8.67
C GLY A 18 14.74 -32.72 -8.02
N ASN A 19 15.96 -32.80 -7.51
CA ASN A 19 16.48 -33.99 -6.83
C ASN A 19 16.21 -34.04 -5.31
N PHE A 20 15.48 -33.08 -4.73
CA PHE A 20 15.16 -33.02 -3.28
C PHE A 20 16.34 -32.81 -2.32
N SER A 21 17.54 -32.53 -2.84
CA SER A 21 18.72 -32.31 -1.99
C SER A 21 18.64 -31.03 -1.15
N PHE A 22 17.87 -30.02 -1.59
CA PHE A 22 17.61 -28.82 -0.80
C PHE A 22 16.76 -29.15 0.43
N SER A 23 15.66 -29.87 0.25
CA SER A 23 14.81 -30.37 1.35
C SER A 23 15.62 -31.16 2.39
N ILE A 24 16.56 -32.01 1.96
CA ILE A 24 17.43 -32.76 2.87
C ILE A 24 18.30 -31.79 3.67
N GLY A 25 18.94 -30.83 3.01
CA GLY A 25 19.74 -29.80 3.67
C GLY A 25 18.93 -29.00 4.69
N LEU A 26 17.72 -28.55 4.31
CA LEU A 26 16.83 -27.77 5.19
C LEU A 26 16.41 -28.58 6.43
N SER A 27 16.00 -29.84 6.25
CA SER A 27 15.65 -30.73 7.38
C SER A 27 16.84 -31.06 8.30
N SER A 28 18.08 -30.76 7.88
CA SER A 28 19.29 -30.97 8.67
C SER A 28 19.78 -29.71 9.42
N LEU A 29 19.12 -28.55 9.27
CA LEU A 29 19.54 -27.31 9.94
C LEU A 29 19.21 -27.25 11.44
N GLY A 30 18.50 -28.25 11.98
CA GLY A 30 18.07 -28.24 13.39
C GLY A 30 16.93 -27.26 13.70
N ILE A 31 16.24 -26.77 12.67
CA ILE A 31 15.04 -25.93 12.77
C ILE A 31 13.83 -26.86 12.68
N GLU A 32 12.91 -26.77 13.64
CA GLU A 32 11.70 -27.59 13.64
C GLU A 32 10.69 -27.00 12.64
N LEU A 33 10.41 -27.71 11.55
CA LEU A 33 9.53 -27.23 10.47
C LEU A 33 8.49 -28.26 10.10
N ASN A 34 7.25 -27.82 9.83
CA ASN A 34 6.25 -28.65 9.15
C ASN A 34 6.49 -28.55 7.64
N LEU A 35 7.39 -29.42 7.15
CA LEU A 35 7.89 -29.37 5.77
C LEU A 35 7.06 -30.23 4.82
N THR A 36 6.61 -29.62 3.72
CA THR A 36 6.07 -30.31 2.55
C THR A 36 6.95 -30.02 1.33
N ALA A 37 7.56 -31.06 0.76
CA ALA A 37 8.47 -30.95 -0.38
C ALA A 37 7.84 -31.53 -1.64
N THR A 38 7.89 -30.79 -2.75
CA THR A 38 7.20 -31.18 -3.98
C THR A 38 8.03 -31.00 -5.25
N CYS A 39 7.76 -31.83 -6.25
CA CYS A 39 8.32 -31.69 -7.60
C CYS A 39 7.24 -31.88 -8.69
N PHE A 40 7.54 -31.43 -9.90
CA PHE A 40 6.63 -31.54 -11.05
C PHE A 40 6.71 -32.92 -11.72
N GLU A 41 7.88 -33.55 -11.67
CA GLU A 41 8.14 -34.84 -12.31
C GLU A 41 7.35 -35.96 -11.64
N SER A 42 6.62 -36.75 -12.42
CA SER A 42 5.95 -37.97 -11.94
C SER A 42 6.85 -39.21 -12.05
N LEU A 43 7.77 -39.22 -13.02
CA LEU A 43 8.77 -40.27 -13.21
C LEU A 43 10.06 -39.89 -12.49
N LEU A 44 10.43 -40.68 -11.48
CA LEU A 44 11.56 -40.38 -10.61
C LEU A 44 12.83 -41.09 -11.03
N THR A 45 13.97 -40.39 -10.93
CA THR A 45 15.31 -40.96 -11.04
C THR A 45 15.65 -41.75 -9.78
N LYS A 46 16.67 -42.61 -9.87
CA LYS A 46 17.18 -43.35 -8.71
C LYS A 46 17.57 -42.41 -7.56
N THR A 47 18.25 -41.31 -7.86
CA THR A 47 18.67 -40.32 -6.87
C THR A 47 17.49 -39.60 -6.22
N GLN A 48 16.44 -39.27 -6.98
CA GLN A 48 15.21 -38.73 -6.41
C GLN A 48 14.58 -39.71 -5.42
N ILE A 49 14.45 -40.99 -5.79
CA ILE A 49 13.87 -42.02 -4.91
C ILE A 49 14.65 -42.13 -3.59
N GLU A 50 15.97 -42.24 -3.67
CA GLU A 50 16.85 -42.32 -2.48
C GLU A 50 16.69 -41.09 -1.56
N ASN A 51 16.64 -39.88 -2.13
CA ASN A 51 16.46 -38.66 -1.35
C ASN A 51 15.05 -38.55 -0.74
N ILE A 52 14.03 -39.00 -1.46
CA ILE A 52 12.65 -39.04 -0.97
C ILE A 52 12.52 -40.00 0.21
N ASP A 53 13.16 -41.17 0.15
CA ASP A 53 13.14 -42.13 1.26
C ASP A 53 13.78 -41.52 2.52
N ILE A 54 14.92 -40.84 2.38
CA ILE A 54 15.55 -40.10 3.48
C ILE A 54 14.58 -39.07 4.08
N LEU A 55 13.92 -38.27 3.24
CA LEU A 55 12.98 -37.24 3.69
C LEU A 55 11.77 -37.82 4.43
N LYS A 56 11.21 -38.92 3.94
CA LYS A 56 10.10 -39.61 4.60
C LYS A 56 10.50 -40.14 5.98
N THR A 57 11.71 -40.67 6.14
CA THR A 57 12.22 -41.10 7.46
C THR A 57 12.40 -39.94 8.44
N ARG A 58 12.52 -38.71 7.94
CA ARG A 58 12.60 -37.46 8.71
C ARG A 58 11.24 -36.79 8.93
N GLY A 59 10.14 -37.45 8.56
CA GLY A 59 8.78 -36.93 8.75
C GLY A 59 8.39 -35.82 7.76
N VAL A 60 9.14 -35.61 6.69
CA VAL A 60 8.80 -34.63 5.65
C VAL A 60 7.70 -35.21 4.75
N ASN A 61 6.65 -34.42 4.50
CA ASN A 61 5.63 -34.81 3.53
C ASN A 61 6.14 -34.58 2.11
N VAL A 62 6.20 -35.63 1.29
CA VAL A 62 6.76 -35.56 -0.07
C VAL A 62 5.70 -35.88 -1.11
N MET A 63 5.57 -35.02 -2.12
CA MET A 63 4.56 -35.16 -3.19
C MET A 63 5.18 -34.94 -4.57
N THR A 64 4.75 -35.72 -5.56
CA THR A 64 5.23 -35.64 -6.95
C THR A 64 4.09 -35.25 -7.89
N GLY A 65 4.40 -34.79 -9.10
CA GLY A 65 3.38 -34.34 -10.06
C GLY A 65 2.69 -33.03 -9.68
N ILE A 66 3.31 -32.20 -8.82
CA ILE A 66 2.74 -30.94 -8.36
C ILE A 66 3.13 -29.81 -9.32
N ASP A 67 2.13 -29.26 -10.00
CA ASP A 67 2.29 -28.08 -10.85
C ASP A 67 2.24 -26.79 -10.01
N ALA A 68 3.39 -26.13 -9.87
CA ALA A 68 3.56 -24.88 -9.13
C ALA A 68 2.59 -23.76 -9.61
N THR A 69 2.15 -23.81 -10.86
CA THR A 69 1.20 -22.83 -11.44
C THR A 69 -0.25 -23.08 -11.06
N LYS A 70 -0.55 -24.23 -10.43
CA LYS A 70 -1.91 -24.70 -10.13
C LYS A 70 -2.04 -25.29 -8.72
N ILE A 71 -1.10 -25.02 -7.81
CA ILE A 71 -1.13 -25.52 -6.42
C ILE A 71 -2.41 -25.16 -5.66
N HIS A 72 -3.06 -24.03 -5.98
CA HIS A 72 -4.32 -23.65 -5.36
C HIS A 72 -5.52 -24.54 -5.71
N SER A 73 -5.38 -25.37 -6.75
CA SER A 73 -6.40 -26.31 -7.20
C SER A 73 -6.03 -27.77 -6.88
N ASN A 74 -4.90 -27.99 -6.20
CA ASN A 74 -4.49 -29.34 -5.82
C ASN A 74 -5.27 -29.77 -4.57
N GLU A 75 -6.00 -30.88 -4.65
CA GLU A 75 -6.89 -31.37 -3.59
C GLU A 75 -6.18 -31.59 -2.24
N LEU A 76 -4.88 -31.89 -2.25
CA LEU A 76 -4.10 -32.16 -1.03
C LEU A 76 -3.50 -30.89 -0.41
N LEU A 77 -3.51 -29.76 -1.14
CA LEU A 77 -2.89 -28.50 -0.73
C LEU A 77 -3.87 -27.33 -0.64
N MET A 78 -5.00 -27.36 -1.35
CA MET A 78 -5.89 -26.21 -1.53
C MET A 78 -6.45 -25.63 -0.23
N ASP A 79 -6.66 -26.47 0.79
CA ASP A 79 -7.18 -26.05 2.10
C ASP A 79 -6.06 -25.72 3.11
N ARG A 80 -4.80 -25.81 2.72
CA ARG A 80 -3.65 -25.54 3.59
C ARG A 80 -3.17 -24.09 3.41
N LYS A 81 -2.67 -23.52 4.51
CA LYS A 81 -1.96 -22.25 4.52
C LYS A 81 -0.51 -22.48 4.95
N PHE A 82 0.41 -21.76 4.31
CA PHE A 82 1.85 -21.90 4.55
C PHE A 82 2.46 -20.56 4.97
N ASP A 83 3.30 -20.60 6.00
CA ASP A 83 4.10 -19.44 6.45
C ASP A 83 5.21 -19.12 5.45
N LYS A 84 5.72 -20.14 4.76
CA LYS A 84 6.73 -20.01 3.70
C LYS A 84 6.38 -20.88 2.50
N ILE A 85 6.36 -20.28 1.31
CA ILE A 85 6.32 -21.01 0.04
C ILE A 85 7.62 -20.71 -0.71
N VAL A 86 8.44 -21.73 -0.94
CA VAL A 86 9.77 -21.60 -1.52
C VAL A 86 9.81 -22.19 -2.93
N PHE A 87 10.34 -21.44 -3.89
CA PHE A 87 10.58 -21.92 -5.25
C PHE A 87 12.00 -21.59 -5.69
N ASN A 88 12.89 -22.58 -5.64
CA ASN A 88 14.31 -22.38 -5.92
C ASN A 88 14.61 -22.58 -7.41
N PHE A 89 15.16 -21.53 -8.04
CA PHE A 89 15.61 -21.50 -9.44
C PHE A 89 14.56 -22.02 -10.45
N PRO A 90 13.29 -21.56 -10.36
CA PRO A 90 12.20 -22.03 -11.23
C PRO A 90 12.49 -21.77 -12.70
N HIS A 91 12.22 -22.70 -13.60
CA HIS A 91 12.34 -22.45 -15.04
C HIS A 91 11.50 -23.42 -15.86
N THR A 92 11.13 -23.01 -17.07
CA THR A 92 10.28 -23.81 -17.99
C THR A 92 11.05 -24.86 -18.80
N GLY A 93 12.37 -24.98 -18.59
CA GLY A 93 13.22 -25.89 -19.36
C GLY A 93 13.60 -25.38 -20.76
N GLY A 94 14.53 -26.08 -21.41
CA GLY A 94 14.99 -25.75 -22.78
C GLY A 94 15.93 -24.53 -22.90
N LYS A 95 16.10 -24.01 -24.13
CA LYS A 95 16.90 -22.79 -24.37
C LYS A 95 16.17 -21.56 -23.81
N MET A 96 16.90 -20.64 -23.17
CA MET A 96 16.39 -19.48 -22.43
C MET A 96 15.25 -18.73 -23.14
N LYS A 97 14.01 -19.05 -22.80
CA LYS A 97 12.81 -18.33 -23.24
C LYS A 97 12.31 -17.46 -22.10
N ILE A 98 12.83 -16.24 -22.03
CA ILE A 98 12.56 -15.28 -20.95
C ILE A 98 11.05 -15.10 -20.73
N HIS A 99 10.27 -14.96 -21.81
CA HIS A 99 8.81 -14.80 -21.72
C HIS A 99 8.10 -16.00 -21.07
N LEU A 100 8.57 -17.24 -21.28
CA LEU A 100 7.98 -18.42 -20.64
C LEU A 100 8.33 -18.49 -19.15
N ASN A 101 9.54 -18.09 -18.77
CA ASN A 101 9.93 -18.03 -17.35
C ASN A 101 9.17 -16.92 -16.61
N ARG A 102 8.88 -15.79 -17.27
CA ARG A 102 7.98 -14.75 -16.75
C ARG A 102 6.58 -15.31 -16.53
N GLU A 103 6.02 -15.99 -17.52
CA GLU A 103 4.69 -16.58 -17.40
C GLU A 103 4.61 -17.66 -16.31
N LEU A 104 5.64 -18.49 -16.18
CA LEU A 104 5.78 -19.45 -15.08
C LEU A 104 5.71 -18.74 -13.72
N LEU A 105 6.51 -17.69 -13.53
CA LEU A 105 6.51 -16.92 -12.28
C LEU A 105 5.16 -16.25 -12.03
N ARG A 106 4.55 -15.63 -13.06
CA ARG A 106 3.25 -14.96 -12.95
C ARG A 106 2.17 -15.93 -12.48
N LEU A 107 2.04 -17.08 -13.14
CA LEU A 107 1.05 -18.10 -12.78
C LEU A 107 1.36 -18.74 -11.43
N PHE A 108 2.64 -18.97 -11.13
CA PHE A 108 3.07 -19.43 -9.81
C PHE A 108 2.61 -18.47 -8.71
N PHE A 109 2.91 -17.17 -8.81
CA PHE A 109 2.54 -16.19 -7.80
C PHE A 109 1.02 -16.11 -7.60
N LEU A 110 0.24 -16.10 -8.70
CA LEU A 110 -1.22 -16.11 -8.65
C LEU A 110 -1.80 -17.34 -7.95
N SER A 111 -1.12 -18.47 -8.06
CA SER A 111 -1.53 -19.71 -7.42
C SER A 111 -1.06 -19.79 -5.97
N ALA A 112 0.20 -19.45 -5.70
CA ALA A 112 0.82 -19.53 -4.39
C ALA A 112 0.25 -18.52 -3.39
N SER A 113 -0.09 -17.30 -3.83
CA SER A 113 -0.68 -16.28 -2.94
C SER A 113 -1.98 -16.74 -2.28
N LYS A 114 -2.73 -17.64 -2.92
CA LYS A 114 -3.97 -18.20 -2.35
C LYS A 114 -3.72 -19.17 -1.18
N LEU A 115 -2.54 -19.77 -1.13
CA LEU A 115 -2.12 -20.74 -0.11
C LEU A 115 -1.17 -20.10 0.91
N LEU A 116 -0.88 -18.82 0.77
CA LEU A 116 -0.01 -18.08 1.66
C LEU A 116 -0.77 -17.72 2.94
N ALA A 117 -0.12 -17.83 4.10
CA ALA A 117 -0.66 -17.35 5.36
C ALA A 117 -0.90 -15.82 5.30
N GLU A 118 -2.06 -15.38 5.78
CA GLU A 118 -2.56 -14.01 5.52
C GLU A 118 -1.71 -12.90 6.16
N THR A 119 -1.20 -13.13 7.37
CA THR A 119 -0.55 -12.08 8.19
C THR A 119 0.98 -12.09 8.08
N SER A 120 1.60 -13.26 8.08
CA SER A 120 3.06 -13.45 8.12
C SER A 120 3.62 -14.24 6.95
N GLY A 121 2.77 -14.71 6.04
CA GLY A 121 3.19 -15.59 4.97
C GLY A 121 4.16 -14.91 4.01
N ARG A 122 5.23 -15.64 3.63
CA ARG A 122 6.22 -15.19 2.65
C ARG A 122 6.44 -16.17 1.52
N ILE A 123 6.57 -15.63 0.32
CA ILE A 123 7.04 -16.38 -0.85
C ILE A 123 8.52 -16.09 -1.04
N VAL A 124 9.33 -17.15 -1.11
CA VAL A 124 10.79 -17.05 -1.22
C VAL A 124 11.22 -17.64 -2.55
N ILE A 125 11.79 -16.82 -3.44
CA ILE A 125 12.29 -17.27 -4.75
C ILE A 125 13.78 -17.03 -4.86
N SER A 126 14.52 -18.09 -5.20
CA SER A 126 15.93 -17.98 -5.56
C SER A 126 16.07 -17.94 -7.08
N LEU A 127 16.83 -16.97 -7.61
CA LEU A 127 17.11 -16.84 -9.05
C LEU A 127 18.62 -16.75 -9.29
N CYS A 128 19.11 -17.20 -10.44
CA CYS A 128 20.52 -17.00 -10.77
C CYS A 128 20.83 -15.52 -10.94
N ARG A 129 22.11 -15.15 -10.80
CA ARG A 129 22.59 -13.78 -11.00
C ARG A 129 22.01 -13.16 -12.29
N GLY A 130 21.42 -11.97 -12.16
CA GLY A 130 20.84 -11.22 -13.27
C GLY A 130 19.50 -11.75 -13.80
N GLN A 131 18.91 -12.81 -13.23
CA GLN A 131 17.55 -13.23 -13.60
C GLN A 131 16.48 -12.49 -12.81
N GLY A 132 16.72 -12.13 -11.55
CA GLY A 132 15.75 -11.49 -10.66
C GLY A 132 15.91 -9.98 -10.50
N ALA A 133 15.46 -9.47 -9.35
CA ALA A 133 15.74 -8.11 -8.88
C ALA A 133 17.19 -8.02 -8.38
N ASP A 134 17.84 -6.89 -8.62
CA ASP A 134 19.30 -6.84 -8.59
C ASP A 134 19.86 -6.57 -7.18
N TYR A 135 20.78 -7.43 -6.71
CA TYR A 135 21.60 -7.18 -5.51
C TYR A 135 23.01 -6.67 -5.86
N GLN A 136 23.52 -6.89 -7.10
CA GLN A 136 24.93 -6.55 -7.47
C GLN A 136 25.36 -6.84 -8.94
N GLY A 137 24.44 -7.16 -9.86
CA GLY A 137 24.75 -7.59 -11.24
C GLY A 137 23.78 -7.02 -12.29
N LYS A 138 24.20 -5.94 -12.95
CA LYS A 138 23.49 -5.31 -14.07
C LYS A 138 23.20 -6.31 -15.20
N ARG A 139 21.96 -6.80 -15.28
CA ARG A 139 21.35 -7.27 -16.52
C ARG A 139 20.33 -6.24 -16.97
N ILE A 140 20.21 -6.03 -18.28
CA ILE A 140 19.16 -5.15 -18.82
C ILE A 140 17.81 -5.70 -18.36
N TRP A 141 16.94 -4.84 -17.82
CA TRP A 141 15.67 -5.25 -17.22
C TRP A 141 14.80 -6.08 -18.18
N THR A 142 14.79 -5.74 -19.48
CA THR A 142 14.09 -6.50 -20.53
C THR A 142 14.60 -7.92 -20.71
N ASP A 143 15.82 -8.20 -20.26
CA ASP A 143 16.44 -9.53 -20.31
C ASP A 143 16.36 -10.27 -18.96
N SER A 144 15.84 -9.61 -17.92
CA SER A 144 15.54 -10.24 -16.62
C SER A 144 14.22 -11.01 -16.69
N TRP A 145 13.94 -11.79 -15.66
CA TRP A 145 12.66 -12.47 -15.49
C TRP A 145 11.62 -11.62 -14.80
N GLN A 146 11.91 -10.34 -14.53
CA GLN A 146 10.93 -9.36 -14.03
C GLN A 146 10.15 -9.89 -12.81
N VAL A 147 10.85 -10.60 -11.92
CA VAL A 147 10.22 -11.36 -10.83
C VAL A 147 9.32 -10.50 -9.93
N VAL A 148 9.67 -9.22 -9.75
CA VAL A 148 8.86 -8.25 -8.99
C VAL A 148 7.55 -7.92 -9.72
N ASP A 149 7.59 -7.70 -11.04
CA ASP A 149 6.39 -7.42 -11.83
C ASP A 149 5.48 -8.65 -11.87
N MET A 150 6.07 -9.84 -11.99
CA MET A 150 5.33 -11.11 -11.99
C MET A 150 4.64 -11.36 -10.64
N ALA A 151 5.28 -10.96 -9.53
CA ALA A 151 4.68 -11.00 -8.19
C ALA A 151 3.55 -9.98 -8.03
N GLY A 152 3.70 -8.79 -8.64
CA GLY A 152 2.70 -7.72 -8.61
C GLY A 152 1.33 -8.15 -9.15
N HIS A 153 1.29 -9.04 -10.15
CA HIS A 153 0.02 -9.62 -10.65
C HIS A 153 -0.78 -10.38 -9.58
N ALA A 154 -0.13 -10.81 -8.49
CA ALA A 154 -0.75 -11.52 -7.38
C ALA A 154 -0.90 -10.67 -6.11
N ASN A 155 -0.76 -9.33 -6.21
CA ASN A 155 -0.77 -8.39 -5.08
C ASN A 155 0.29 -8.73 -4.01
N LEU A 156 1.51 -9.03 -4.46
CA LEU A 156 2.64 -9.30 -3.59
C LEU A 156 3.72 -8.21 -3.74
N LEU A 157 4.33 -7.82 -2.62
CA LEU A 157 5.43 -6.85 -2.57
C LEU A 157 6.75 -7.57 -2.29
N LEU A 158 7.83 -7.08 -2.90
CA LEU A 158 9.18 -7.50 -2.56
C LEU A 158 9.58 -6.83 -1.23
N GLU A 159 9.86 -7.62 -0.19
CA GLU A 159 10.32 -7.12 1.10
C GLU A 159 11.84 -7.07 1.20
N GLU A 160 12.51 -8.09 0.64
CA GLU A 160 13.94 -8.25 0.79
C GLU A 160 14.56 -8.95 -0.42
N CYS A 161 15.77 -8.53 -0.78
CA CYS A 161 16.69 -9.28 -1.65
C CYS A 161 18.02 -9.52 -0.94
N SER A 162 18.51 -10.76 -0.98
CA SER A 162 19.80 -11.12 -0.39
C SER A 162 20.53 -12.15 -1.25
N PRO A 163 21.87 -12.29 -1.13
CA PRO A 163 22.60 -13.39 -1.75
C PRO A 163 22.06 -14.76 -1.31
N PHE A 164 22.10 -15.72 -2.22
CA PHE A 164 21.90 -17.12 -1.90
C PHE A 164 23.15 -17.66 -1.20
N ASP A 165 23.06 -17.82 0.12
CA ASP A 165 24.14 -18.39 0.90
C ASP A 165 24.23 -19.92 0.73
N TRP A 166 25.27 -20.40 0.05
CA TRP A 166 25.50 -21.83 -0.16
C TRP A 166 26.09 -22.53 1.06
N THR A 167 26.68 -21.79 1.99
CA THR A 167 27.42 -22.37 3.13
C THR A 167 26.49 -23.12 4.10
N ASN A 168 25.24 -22.66 4.24
CA ASN A 168 24.22 -23.33 5.05
C ASN A 168 23.72 -24.64 4.42
N PHE A 169 23.96 -24.87 3.13
CA PHE A 169 23.41 -26.02 2.39
C PHE A 169 24.51 -26.80 1.65
N PRO A 170 25.51 -27.37 2.35
CA PRO A 170 26.67 -28.02 1.72
C PRO A 170 26.29 -29.26 0.90
N THR A 171 25.16 -29.90 1.22
CA THR A 171 24.61 -31.07 0.52
C THR A 171 23.69 -30.72 -0.64
N TYR A 172 23.28 -29.45 -0.80
CA TYR A 172 22.39 -29.04 -1.87
C TYR A 172 23.10 -29.11 -3.22
N ARG A 173 22.47 -29.77 -4.19
CA ARG A 173 22.93 -29.91 -5.58
C ARG A 173 21.79 -29.49 -6.50
N ASN A 174 21.92 -28.30 -7.10
CA ASN A 174 20.95 -27.85 -8.08
C ASN A 174 21.01 -28.71 -9.35
N VAL A 175 19.85 -29.02 -9.92
CA VAL A 175 19.69 -29.78 -11.17
C VAL A 175 18.62 -29.13 -12.03
N GLY A 176 18.60 -29.43 -13.33
CA GLY A 176 17.61 -28.89 -14.28
C GLY A 176 18.22 -28.24 -15.52
N TYR A 177 19.54 -28.25 -15.69
CA TYR A 177 20.16 -27.66 -16.89
C TYR A 177 19.63 -28.36 -18.16
N ARG A 178 18.89 -27.60 -18.99
CA ARG A 178 18.17 -28.10 -20.18
C ARG A 178 17.17 -29.23 -19.87
N SER A 179 16.52 -29.17 -18.71
CA SER A 179 15.56 -30.18 -18.26
C SER A 179 16.17 -31.57 -18.06
N LEU A 180 17.44 -31.61 -17.64
CA LEU A 180 18.18 -32.84 -17.32
C LEU A 180 18.61 -32.82 -15.84
N GLU A 181 18.95 -34.00 -15.31
CA GLU A 181 19.59 -34.17 -14.00
C GLU A 181 21.07 -33.72 -14.03
N LYS A 182 21.27 -32.45 -14.42
CA LYS A 182 22.58 -31.80 -14.57
C LYS A 182 22.52 -30.42 -13.92
N GLY A 183 23.58 -30.09 -13.19
CA GLY A 183 23.72 -28.78 -12.56
C GLY A 183 23.86 -27.63 -13.54
N PHE A 184 23.47 -26.44 -13.07
CA PHE A 184 23.63 -25.17 -13.78
C PHE A 184 24.39 -24.16 -12.93
N HIS A 185 24.86 -23.08 -13.53
CA HIS A 185 25.58 -22.04 -12.80
C HIS A 185 24.61 -21.23 -11.91
N SER A 186 24.78 -21.38 -10.59
CA SER A 186 23.94 -20.77 -9.55
C SER A 186 24.77 -20.02 -8.50
N GLN A 187 26.08 -19.86 -8.75
CA GLN A 187 26.95 -18.98 -7.98
C GLN A 187 26.40 -17.55 -8.07
N ASP A 188 26.47 -16.82 -6.96
CA ASP A 188 25.91 -15.47 -6.84
C ASP A 188 24.40 -15.38 -7.11
N GLY A 189 23.67 -16.48 -6.90
CA GLY A 189 22.20 -16.47 -6.93
C GLY A 189 21.64 -15.47 -5.91
N VAL A 190 20.44 -14.96 -6.19
CA VAL A 190 19.76 -13.97 -5.34
C VAL A 190 18.44 -14.56 -4.84
N VAL A 191 18.20 -14.44 -3.55
CA VAL A 191 16.95 -14.78 -2.87
C VAL A 191 16.08 -13.53 -2.82
N HIS A 192 14.80 -13.69 -3.15
CA HIS A 192 13.79 -12.64 -3.16
C HIS A 192 12.67 -13.08 -2.22
N VAL A 193 12.33 -12.24 -1.25
CA VAL A 193 11.28 -12.50 -0.27
C VAL A 193 10.09 -11.59 -0.56
N PHE A 194 8.94 -12.18 -0.80
CA PHE A 194 7.69 -11.47 -1.11
C PHE A 194 6.63 -11.69 -0.04
N SER A 195 5.78 -10.71 0.17
CA SER A 195 4.64 -10.75 1.09
C SER A 195 3.37 -10.22 0.44
N HIS A 196 2.22 -10.49 1.05
CA HIS A 196 1.00 -9.74 0.72
C HIS A 196 1.25 -8.24 0.84
N VAL A 197 0.64 -7.45 -0.05
CA VAL A 197 0.51 -6.01 0.15
C VAL A 197 -0.15 -5.80 1.52
N LYS A 198 0.68 -5.45 2.51
CA LYS A 198 0.17 -4.87 3.75
C LYS A 198 -0.56 -3.60 3.33
N ASN A 199 -1.76 -3.36 3.84
CA ASN A 199 -2.42 -2.08 3.68
C ASN A 199 -1.44 -0.99 4.18
N LEU A 200 -0.76 -0.35 3.24
CA LEU A 200 0.20 0.73 3.48
C LEU A 200 -0.58 2.02 3.77
N ILE A 201 -1.44 1.99 4.80
CA ILE A 201 -2.06 3.19 5.36
C ILE A 201 -1.37 3.61 6.67
N THR A 202 -0.46 2.80 7.22
CA THR A 202 0.01 3.02 8.60
C THR A 202 1.51 3.24 8.76
N SER A 203 2.21 3.86 7.80
CA SER A 203 3.62 4.26 8.01
C SER A 203 4.03 5.61 7.43
N HIS A 204 3.09 6.53 7.17
CA HIS A 204 3.40 7.90 6.72
C HIS A 204 2.91 9.01 7.68
N ILE A 205 2.45 8.68 8.89
CA ILE A 205 1.80 9.67 9.77
C ILE A 205 2.66 10.10 10.96
N GLU A 206 3.79 9.44 11.24
CA GLU A 206 4.69 9.85 12.33
C GLU A 206 5.75 10.89 11.94
N SER A 207 5.81 11.35 10.68
CA SER A 207 6.62 12.53 10.30
C SER A 207 5.83 13.83 10.24
N TYR A 208 4.52 13.82 10.50
CA TYR A 208 3.66 14.98 10.26
C TYR A 208 3.54 15.95 11.45
N LEU A 209 4.28 15.73 12.54
CA LEU A 209 4.10 16.52 13.76
C LEU A 209 5.36 17.15 14.37
N ASP A 210 6.53 16.99 13.74
CA ASP A 210 7.68 17.88 13.98
C ASP A 210 7.92 18.86 12.82
N ASP A 211 7.11 18.79 11.75
CA ASP A 211 7.37 19.48 10.48
C ASP A 211 6.40 20.62 10.15
N TYR A 212 5.68 21.15 11.17
CA TYR A 212 4.83 22.34 10.98
C TYR A 212 5.65 23.61 10.66
N ASP A 213 6.99 23.51 10.63
CA ASP A 213 7.91 24.65 10.51
C ASP A 213 8.95 24.57 9.37
N GLN A 214 9.03 23.52 8.53
CA GLN A 214 10.10 23.46 7.50
C GLN A 214 9.73 23.04 6.06
N ASN A 215 8.58 22.43 5.78
CA ASN A 215 8.24 22.01 4.41
C ASN A 215 7.24 22.94 3.67
N ARG A 216 7.71 24.18 3.44
CA ARG A 216 7.52 25.03 2.24
C ARG A 216 6.15 24.97 1.52
N ILE A 217 5.33 26.00 1.74
CA ILE A 217 4.52 26.61 0.66
C ILE A 217 5.32 27.81 0.15
N THR A 218 6.03 27.66 -0.96
CA THR A 218 6.60 28.82 -1.68
C THR A 218 5.52 29.40 -2.60
N ASP A 219 5.53 30.72 -2.82
CA ASP A 219 4.58 31.44 -3.69
C ASP A 219 4.44 30.85 -5.11
N ASP A 220 5.40 30.04 -5.54
CA ASP A 220 5.46 29.37 -6.83
C ASP A 220 4.40 28.26 -7.02
N LEU A 221 3.96 27.59 -5.94
CA LEU A 221 2.93 26.54 -6.02
C LEU A 221 1.59 27.07 -6.56
N ASN A 222 1.26 28.34 -6.28
CA ASN A 222 0.03 28.97 -6.77
C ASN A 222 0.01 29.15 -8.30
N SER A 223 1.14 29.00 -8.98
CA SER A 223 1.22 29.12 -10.43
C SER A 223 0.75 27.85 -11.16
N GLN A 224 0.73 26.70 -10.48
CA GLN A 224 0.63 25.38 -11.12
C GLN A 224 -0.79 25.03 -11.61
N PRO A 225 -0.94 24.60 -12.88
CA PRO A 225 -2.23 24.20 -13.47
C PRO A 225 -3.00 23.12 -12.71
N ILE A 226 -2.32 22.12 -12.14
CA ILE A 226 -3.00 21.02 -11.42
C ILE A 226 -3.83 21.56 -10.26
N TYR A 227 -3.27 22.49 -9.48
CA TYR A 227 -3.98 23.01 -8.33
C TYR A 227 -5.14 23.92 -8.74
N LYS A 228 -4.93 24.79 -9.73
CA LYS A 228 -5.98 25.66 -10.28
C LYS A 228 -7.17 24.85 -10.79
N ARG A 229 -6.93 23.72 -11.46
CA ARG A 229 -7.98 22.85 -11.98
C ARG A 229 -8.81 22.23 -10.85
N LYS A 230 -8.17 21.72 -9.81
CA LYS A 230 -8.87 21.10 -8.67
C LYS A 230 -9.67 22.08 -7.84
N ILE A 231 -9.12 23.27 -7.60
CA ILE A 231 -9.87 24.34 -6.92
C ILE A 231 -11.11 24.75 -7.74
N ARG A 232 -11.01 24.86 -9.07
CA ARG A 232 -12.18 25.12 -9.92
C ARG A 232 -13.25 24.03 -9.84
N GLN A 233 -12.91 22.79 -9.53
CA GLN A 233 -13.89 21.70 -9.37
C GLN A 233 -14.76 21.87 -8.11
N ASN A 234 -14.34 22.71 -7.15
CA ASN A 234 -15.11 23.07 -5.96
C ASN A 234 -15.77 21.86 -5.29
N ILE A 235 -14.91 20.93 -4.86
CA ILE A 235 -15.33 19.55 -4.61
C ILE A 235 -16.31 19.40 -3.43
N LEU A 236 -16.33 20.34 -2.48
CA LEU A 236 -17.29 20.35 -1.37
C LEU A 236 -18.67 20.86 -1.80
N GLU A 237 -18.76 21.71 -2.82
CA GLU A 237 -20.03 22.24 -3.33
C GLU A 237 -20.54 21.49 -4.57
N ASN A 238 -19.75 20.59 -5.14
CA ASN A 238 -20.21 19.65 -6.16
C ASN A 238 -21.15 18.59 -5.54
N GLY A 239 -22.46 18.88 -5.50
CA GLY A 239 -23.47 18.10 -4.77
C GLY A 239 -23.63 16.63 -5.14
N THR A 240 -22.94 16.14 -6.17
CA THR A 240 -22.91 14.71 -6.49
C THR A 240 -21.62 14.00 -6.04
N ALA A 241 -20.55 14.72 -5.71
CA ALA A 241 -19.28 14.11 -5.31
C ALA A 241 -19.39 13.43 -3.92
N PRO A 242 -18.67 12.32 -3.67
CA PRO A 242 -18.69 11.63 -2.38
C PRO A 242 -18.32 12.50 -1.19
N ILE A 243 -17.36 13.40 -1.39
CA ILE A 243 -16.91 14.32 -0.35
C ILE A 243 -17.94 15.41 -0.05
N SER A 244 -18.59 15.97 -1.08
CA SER A 244 -19.69 16.93 -0.90
C SER A 244 -20.87 16.30 -0.17
N PHE A 245 -21.18 15.02 -0.46
CA PHE A 245 -22.24 14.29 0.22
C PHE A 245 -21.97 14.15 1.73
N VAL A 246 -20.77 13.69 2.12
CA VAL A 246 -20.40 13.54 3.53
C VAL A 246 -20.32 14.91 4.22
N TYR A 247 -19.74 15.91 3.56
CA TYR A 247 -19.68 17.28 4.07
C TYR A 247 -21.08 17.86 4.33
N SER A 248 -21.99 17.74 3.35
CA SER A 248 -23.37 18.20 3.47
C SER A 248 -24.14 17.46 4.56
N TYR A 249 -23.89 16.16 4.71
CA TYR A 249 -24.47 15.37 5.80
C TYR A 249 -24.01 15.89 7.16
N LEU A 250 -22.70 16.05 7.37
CA LEU A 250 -22.14 16.55 8.62
C LEU A 250 -22.67 17.94 8.96
N ARG A 251 -22.67 18.83 7.97
CA ARG A 251 -23.27 20.17 8.07
C ARG A 251 -24.72 20.11 8.55
N THR A 252 -25.55 19.29 7.89
CA THR A 252 -26.98 19.16 8.24
C THR A 252 -27.17 18.62 9.67
N GLN A 253 -26.35 17.65 10.10
CA GLN A 253 -26.41 17.12 11.47
C GLN A 253 -26.03 18.19 12.50
N ILE A 254 -24.97 18.96 12.23
CA ILE A 254 -24.51 20.04 13.11
C ILE A 254 -25.56 21.15 13.19
N ASP A 255 -26.09 21.61 12.05
CA ASP A 255 -27.13 22.66 11.98
C ASP A 255 -28.43 22.27 12.70
N SER A 256 -28.72 20.97 12.81
CA SER A 256 -29.86 20.47 13.59
C SER A 256 -29.68 20.57 15.11
N LYS A 257 -28.46 20.83 15.58
CA LYS A 257 -28.07 20.81 17.00
C LYS A 257 -27.61 22.17 17.51
N CYS A 258 -27.02 23.00 16.67
CA CYS A 258 -26.53 24.31 17.04
C CYS A 258 -26.56 25.29 15.86
N LYS A 259 -26.51 26.58 16.16
CA LYS A 259 -26.42 27.64 15.16
C LYS A 259 -24.98 27.72 14.65
N CYS A 260 -24.67 27.00 13.58
CA CYS A 260 -23.33 26.92 13.01
C CYS A 260 -23.15 27.84 11.80
N HIS A 261 -22.03 28.57 11.76
CA HIS A 261 -21.58 29.24 10.54
C HIS A 261 -20.74 28.27 9.71
N HIS A 262 -20.91 28.30 8.38
CA HIS A 262 -20.17 27.46 7.46
C HIS A 262 -19.43 28.33 6.45
N LYS A 263 -18.13 28.12 6.32
CA LYS A 263 -17.31 28.76 5.30
C LYS A 263 -16.44 27.71 4.62
N PHE A 264 -16.41 27.73 3.30
CA PHE A 264 -15.43 26.97 2.53
C PHE A 264 -14.53 27.95 1.80
N GLU A 265 -13.23 27.93 2.11
CA GLU A 265 -12.24 28.67 1.36
C GLU A 265 -11.65 27.76 0.28
N ASN A 266 -12.13 27.99 -0.93
CA ASN A 266 -11.74 27.24 -2.12
C ASN A 266 -10.87 28.13 -3.02
N SER A 267 -9.74 28.54 -2.48
CA SER A 267 -8.79 29.39 -3.18
C SER A 267 -7.35 28.93 -2.92
N LEU A 268 -6.47 29.28 -3.85
CA LEU A 268 -5.04 29.07 -3.70
C LEU A 268 -4.52 30.11 -2.74
N ILE A 269 -4.36 29.72 -1.48
CA ILE A 269 -3.83 30.59 -0.43
C ILE A 269 -2.45 30.12 0.00
N THR A 270 -1.55 31.07 0.22
CA THR A 270 -0.24 30.80 0.82
C THR A 270 -0.41 30.37 2.28
N GLN A 271 0.64 29.83 2.89
CA GLN A 271 0.61 29.51 4.32
C GLN A 271 0.25 30.73 5.18
N SER A 272 0.81 31.90 4.85
CA SER A 272 0.51 33.15 5.57
C SER A 272 -0.96 33.55 5.41
N GLN A 273 -1.52 33.46 4.20
CA GLN A 273 -2.93 33.76 3.93
C GLN A 273 -3.87 32.73 4.59
N MET A 274 -3.46 31.46 4.66
CA MET A 274 -4.19 30.42 5.38
C MET A 274 -4.28 30.75 6.86
N MET A 275 -3.16 31.12 7.47
CA MET A 275 -3.10 31.50 8.89
C MET A 275 -3.92 32.74 9.18
N GLU A 276 -3.88 33.74 8.30
CA GLU A 276 -4.74 34.92 8.37
C GLU A 276 -6.23 34.58 8.22
N THR A 277 -6.57 33.66 7.31
CA THR A 277 -7.94 33.20 7.09
C THR A 277 -8.47 32.43 8.30
N ILE A 278 -7.65 31.58 8.92
CA ILE A 278 -7.99 30.88 10.16
C ILE A 278 -8.18 31.90 11.29
N SER A 279 -7.21 32.82 11.47
CA SER A 279 -7.25 33.83 12.52
C SER A 279 -8.49 34.73 12.42
N SER A 280 -8.78 35.25 11.22
CA SER A 280 -9.98 36.07 10.96
C SER A 280 -11.29 35.30 11.15
N THR A 281 -11.33 34.01 10.78
CA THR A 281 -12.50 33.16 11.03
C THR A 281 -12.74 32.93 12.51
N VAL A 282 -11.67 32.74 13.30
CA VAL A 282 -11.76 32.61 14.75
C VAL A 282 -12.16 33.93 15.41
N GLN A 283 -11.66 35.06 14.92
CA GLN A 283 -12.08 36.37 15.39
C GLN A 283 -13.58 36.62 15.10
N LEU A 284 -14.04 36.30 13.89
CA LEU A 284 -15.45 36.37 13.53
C LEU A 284 -16.30 35.52 14.48
N TRP A 285 -15.87 34.31 14.85
CA TRP A 285 -16.57 33.49 15.82
C TRP A 285 -16.72 34.17 17.18
N LYS A 286 -15.64 34.78 17.70
CA LYS A 286 -15.67 35.51 18.98
C LYS A 286 -16.61 36.72 18.96
N GLU A 287 -16.77 37.35 17.80
CA GLU A 287 -17.57 38.57 17.63
C GLU A 287 -19.02 38.29 17.20
N THR A 288 -19.37 37.02 16.96
CA THR A 288 -20.69 36.63 16.45
C THR A 288 -21.49 35.79 17.45
N ASN A 289 -22.80 35.77 17.28
CA ASN A 289 -23.71 34.91 18.07
C ASN A 289 -23.87 33.52 17.44
N PHE A 290 -22.79 32.91 16.95
CA PHE A 290 -22.79 31.53 16.45
C PHE A 290 -22.28 30.58 17.53
N ASP A 291 -22.95 29.45 17.70
CA ASP A 291 -22.54 28.42 18.68
C ASP A 291 -21.28 27.68 18.21
N ALA A 292 -21.11 27.59 16.89
CA ALA A 292 -19.98 26.92 16.25
C ALA A 292 -19.65 27.54 14.89
N ILE A 293 -18.41 27.33 14.43
CA ILE A 293 -18.00 27.60 13.05
C ILE A 293 -17.36 26.35 12.46
N MET A 294 -17.88 25.88 11.32
CA MET A 294 -17.25 24.88 10.48
C MET A 294 -16.59 25.56 9.28
N PHE A 295 -15.27 25.51 9.24
CA PHE A 295 -14.46 26.16 8.23
C PHE A 295 -13.61 25.14 7.49
N SER A 296 -13.77 25.06 6.17
CA SER A 296 -13.02 24.11 5.34
C SER A 296 -12.01 24.81 4.44
N LEU A 297 -10.88 24.14 4.23
CA LEU A 297 -9.76 24.58 3.43
C LEU A 297 -9.32 23.46 2.48
N CYS A 298 -9.12 23.80 1.22
CA CYS A 298 -8.43 22.94 0.27
C CYS A 298 -6.95 23.31 0.26
N ILE A 299 -6.11 22.51 0.92
CA ILE A 299 -4.70 22.83 1.15
C ILE A 299 -3.83 22.10 0.12
N PRO A 300 -3.04 22.81 -0.70
CA PRO A 300 -2.07 22.18 -1.59
C PRO A 300 -0.99 21.45 -0.80
N ASN A 301 -0.72 20.19 -1.16
CA ASN A 301 0.39 19.42 -0.63
C ASN A 301 1.60 19.57 -1.56
N LYS A 302 2.82 19.46 -1.01
CA LYS A 302 4.05 19.43 -1.79
C LYS A 302 4.02 18.26 -2.78
N LEU A 303 4.29 18.55 -4.05
CA LEU A 303 4.33 17.53 -5.08
C LEU A 303 5.58 16.67 -4.96
N GLY A 304 5.39 15.35 -4.96
CA GLY A 304 6.44 14.35 -4.92
C GLY A 304 6.46 13.46 -6.16
N MET A 305 7.44 12.56 -6.22
CA MET A 305 7.55 11.60 -7.32
C MET A 305 6.60 10.39 -7.17
N ASP A 306 5.97 10.25 -6.00
CA ASP A 306 4.85 9.32 -5.78
C ASP A 306 3.54 10.04 -6.08
N PHE A 307 2.87 9.64 -7.17
CA PHE A 307 1.63 10.25 -7.62
C PHE A 307 0.38 9.60 -6.99
N LYS A 308 0.60 8.61 -6.11
CA LYS A 308 -0.43 8.08 -5.21
C LYS A 308 -0.69 9.01 -4.04
N GLU A 309 0.27 9.86 -3.69
CA GLU A 309 0.07 10.92 -2.71
C GLU A 309 -0.83 12.00 -3.31
N SER A 310 -1.84 12.44 -2.55
CA SER A 310 -2.76 13.45 -3.02
C SER A 310 -2.06 14.80 -3.12
N PRO A 311 -2.22 15.55 -4.23
CA PRO A 311 -1.73 16.92 -4.33
C PRO A 311 -2.50 17.88 -3.42
N PHE A 312 -3.58 17.42 -2.76
CA PHE A 312 -4.38 18.22 -1.85
C PHE A 312 -4.78 17.46 -0.60
N SER A 313 -4.87 18.20 0.50
CA SER A 313 -5.57 17.78 1.71
C SER A 313 -6.79 18.66 1.91
N ILE A 314 -7.94 18.06 2.23
CA ILE A 314 -9.16 18.83 2.54
C ILE A 314 -9.38 18.82 4.04
N GLN A 315 -9.04 19.94 4.66
CA GLN A 315 -9.09 20.09 6.09
C GLN A 315 -10.33 20.88 6.50
N THR A 316 -11.05 20.40 7.50
CA THR A 316 -12.20 21.07 8.09
C THR A 316 -11.94 21.33 9.55
N TYR A 317 -11.89 22.62 9.90
CA TYR A 317 -11.74 23.14 11.23
C TYR A 317 -13.12 23.37 11.84
N PHE A 318 -13.33 22.89 13.06
CA PHE A 318 -14.59 23.03 13.76
C PHE A 318 -14.38 23.66 15.14
N PHE A 319 -14.80 24.91 15.26
CA PHE A 319 -14.70 25.74 16.47
C PHE A 319 -16.04 25.73 17.21
N GLY A 320 -16.02 25.69 18.54
CA GLY A 320 -17.22 25.67 19.39
C GLY A 320 -17.01 24.90 20.69
N SER A 321 -17.80 25.18 21.72
CA SER A 321 -17.62 24.59 23.07
C SER A 321 -18.01 23.10 23.18
N GLN A 322 -18.86 22.60 22.27
CA GLN A 322 -19.29 21.19 22.21
C GLN A 322 -18.92 20.50 20.87
N ASN A 323 -17.97 21.08 20.14
CA ASN A 323 -17.57 20.68 18.78
C ASN A 323 -17.28 19.18 18.62
N TYR A 324 -16.50 18.60 19.53
CA TYR A 324 -16.09 17.19 19.43
C TYR A 324 -17.26 16.22 19.62
N GLN A 325 -18.11 16.47 20.62
CA GLN A 325 -19.25 15.61 20.92
C GLN A 325 -20.29 15.64 19.80
N LEU A 326 -20.59 16.83 19.26
CA LEU A 326 -21.51 17.01 18.14
C LEU A 326 -21.03 16.27 16.88
N LEU A 327 -19.74 16.38 16.55
CA LEU A 327 -19.18 15.63 15.42
C LEU A 327 -19.23 14.12 15.67
N LYS A 328 -18.82 13.67 16.86
CA LYS A 328 -18.82 12.25 17.22
C LYS A 328 -20.21 11.65 17.10
N GLU A 329 -21.25 12.35 17.54
CA GLU A 329 -22.65 11.94 17.37
C GLU A 329 -23.06 11.90 15.90
N ALA A 330 -22.75 12.95 15.14
CA ALA A 330 -23.06 13.01 13.71
C ALA A 330 -22.41 11.85 12.93
N LEU A 331 -21.13 11.56 13.20
CA LEU A 331 -20.38 10.48 12.59
C LEU A 331 -20.83 9.09 13.07
N SER A 332 -21.10 8.92 14.37
CA SER A 332 -21.62 7.66 14.90
C SER A 332 -22.98 7.34 14.28
N ARG A 333 -23.83 8.35 14.09
CA ARG A 333 -25.08 8.23 13.35
C ARG A 333 -24.84 7.92 11.88
N PHE A 334 -23.89 8.58 11.24
CA PHE A 334 -23.56 8.29 9.85
C PHE A 334 -23.12 6.83 9.67
N ILE A 335 -22.13 6.39 10.44
CA ILE A 335 -21.59 5.03 10.39
C ILE A 335 -22.68 3.99 10.71
N SER A 336 -23.50 4.24 11.74
CA SER A 336 -24.58 3.32 12.12
C SER A 336 -25.72 3.26 11.10
N VAL A 337 -26.06 4.35 10.40
CA VAL A 337 -27.15 4.35 9.41
C VAL A 337 -26.64 3.83 8.05
N PHE A 338 -25.42 4.17 7.68
CA PHE A 338 -24.98 4.11 6.29
C PHE A 338 -23.85 3.13 5.99
N ASN A 339 -23.21 2.55 7.01
CA ASN A 339 -22.15 1.56 6.85
C ASN A 339 -22.16 0.54 8.00
N ILE A 340 -23.37 0.10 8.37
CA ILE A 340 -23.71 -0.69 9.57
C ILE A 340 -22.65 -1.75 9.88
N GLY A 341 -21.78 -1.46 10.86
CA GLY A 341 -20.86 -2.42 11.48
C GLY A 341 -19.49 -2.56 10.83
N LYS A 342 -19.13 -1.78 9.79
CA LYS A 342 -17.79 -1.87 9.21
C LYS A 342 -16.73 -1.11 9.96
N TYR A 343 -17.08 0.00 10.61
CA TYR A 343 -16.11 0.88 11.25
C TYR A 343 -16.57 1.34 12.64
N GLN A 344 -15.60 1.63 13.50
CA GLN A 344 -15.77 2.25 14.80
C GLN A 344 -14.84 3.46 14.97
N ILE A 345 -15.28 4.44 15.76
CA ILE A 345 -14.47 5.61 16.10
C ILE A 345 -13.70 5.32 17.38
N LYS A 346 -12.37 5.45 17.32
CA LYS A 346 -11.46 5.32 18.45
C LYS A 346 -10.80 6.64 18.78
N GLU A 347 -10.48 6.82 20.05
CA GLU A 347 -9.82 8.01 20.58
C GLU A 347 -8.54 7.59 21.29
N LYS A 348 -7.47 8.35 21.06
CA LYS A 348 -6.24 8.25 21.86
C LYS A 348 -5.93 9.62 22.44
N THR A 349 -5.80 9.69 23.75
CA THR A 349 -5.37 10.91 24.45
C THR A 349 -3.86 11.06 24.31
N CYS A 350 -3.41 12.24 23.90
CA CYS A 350 -1.99 12.55 23.74
C CYS A 350 -1.41 13.07 25.07
N SER A 351 -0.08 13.17 25.16
CA SER A 351 0.59 13.62 26.39
C SER A 351 0.17 15.04 26.78
N SER A 352 0.24 15.37 28.07
CA SER A 352 -0.16 16.69 28.59
C SER A 352 0.70 17.86 28.11
N THR A 353 1.80 17.59 27.40
CA THR A 353 2.71 18.59 26.84
C THR A 353 2.48 18.87 25.36
N SER A 354 1.62 18.10 24.67
CA SER A 354 1.33 18.32 23.26
C SER A 354 0.14 19.26 23.07
N LYS A 355 0.24 20.15 22.07
CA LYS A 355 -0.90 20.96 21.60
C LYS A 355 -2.07 20.09 21.12
N ILE A 356 -1.80 18.86 20.70
CA ILE A 356 -2.85 17.89 20.37
C ILE A 356 -3.31 17.24 21.68
N VAL A 357 -4.60 17.31 21.96
CA VAL A 357 -5.21 16.71 23.16
C VAL A 357 -5.65 15.28 22.86
N LYS A 358 -6.20 15.06 21.65
CA LYS A 358 -6.67 13.74 21.22
C LYS A 358 -6.46 13.54 19.74
N GLU A 359 -6.19 12.29 19.38
CA GLU A 359 -6.26 11.79 18.02
C GLU A 359 -7.46 10.86 17.86
N VAL A 360 -8.15 11.00 16.73
CA VAL A 360 -9.42 10.33 16.45
C VAL A 360 -9.27 9.49 15.21
N PHE A 361 -9.48 8.19 15.38
CA PHE A 361 -9.23 7.17 14.38
C PHE A 361 -10.53 6.51 13.94
N LEU A 362 -10.59 6.14 12.67
CA LEU A 362 -11.58 5.24 12.13
C LEU A 362 -10.93 3.85 12.04
N GLN A 363 -11.50 2.86 12.71
CA GLN A 363 -10.99 1.49 12.69
C GLN A 363 -12.03 0.56 12.08
N ALA A 364 -11.63 -0.27 11.11
CA ALA A 364 -12.55 -1.29 10.60
C ALA A 364 -12.82 -2.34 11.67
N CYS A 365 -14.04 -2.85 11.81
CA CYS A 365 -14.38 -3.84 12.84
C CYS A 365 -13.66 -5.20 12.63
N GLU A 366 -13.25 -5.48 11.40
CA GLU A 366 -12.52 -6.70 11.01
C GLU A 366 -11.00 -6.49 10.92
N SER A 367 -10.48 -5.28 11.19
CA SER A 367 -9.04 -4.98 11.12
C SER A 367 -8.56 -4.31 12.40
N THR A 368 -7.28 -4.53 12.72
CA THR A 368 -6.60 -3.74 13.75
C THR A 368 -6.18 -2.36 13.24
N ASP A 369 -6.19 -2.12 11.92
CA ASP A 369 -5.73 -0.88 11.30
C ASP A 369 -6.61 0.31 11.68
N GLU A 370 -5.96 1.37 12.16
CA GLU A 370 -6.59 2.61 12.62
C GLU A 370 -6.21 3.75 11.67
N ILE A 371 -7.21 4.38 11.07
CA ILE A 371 -7.04 5.48 10.12
C ILE A 371 -7.27 6.80 10.84
N LEU A 372 -6.22 7.58 11.04
CA LEU A 372 -6.32 8.91 11.64
C LEU A 372 -7.10 9.84 10.69
N PHE A 373 -8.22 10.39 11.15
CA PHE A 373 -9.02 11.31 10.33
C PHE A 373 -9.41 12.59 11.06
N ALA A 374 -9.18 12.70 12.38
CA ALA A 374 -9.37 13.96 13.09
C ALA A 374 -8.44 14.12 14.30
N LYS A 375 -8.22 15.37 14.70
CA LYS A 375 -7.40 15.77 15.86
C LYS A 375 -8.13 16.82 16.69
N VAL A 376 -8.14 16.67 18.00
CA VAL A 376 -8.58 17.71 18.95
C VAL A 376 -7.33 18.48 19.37
N ILE A 377 -7.29 19.77 19.07
CA ILE A 377 -6.13 20.64 19.26
C ILE A 377 -6.47 21.69 20.31
N HIS A 378 -5.62 21.83 21.32
CA HIS A 378 -5.61 22.93 22.26
C HIS A 378 -4.59 23.97 21.80
N ASP A 379 -4.99 25.24 21.82
CA ASP A 379 -4.11 26.33 21.46
C ASP A 379 -3.78 27.19 22.68
N ASP A 380 -2.53 27.10 23.13
CA ASP A 380 -2.00 27.90 24.23
C ASP A 380 -1.55 29.31 23.80
N GLN A 381 -1.54 29.60 22.49
CA GLN A 381 -0.99 30.84 21.92
C GLN A 381 -2.03 31.87 21.46
N GLY A 382 -3.28 31.72 21.89
CA GLY A 382 -4.24 32.83 21.95
C GLY A 382 -5.19 33.00 20.76
N TRP A 383 -5.26 32.05 19.81
CA TRP A 383 -6.35 32.07 18.83
C TRP A 383 -7.66 31.74 19.52
N ASN A 384 -7.66 30.87 20.54
CA ASN A 384 -8.85 30.53 21.30
C ASN A 384 -8.55 30.28 22.79
N SER A 385 -9.57 30.38 23.65
CA SER A 385 -9.50 29.98 25.07
C SER A 385 -9.84 28.50 25.29
N GLY A 386 -9.92 27.70 24.22
CA GLY A 386 -10.41 26.32 24.27
C GLY A 386 -10.08 25.48 23.03
N PRO A 387 -10.24 24.15 23.11
CA PRO A 387 -9.83 23.23 22.05
C PRO A 387 -10.75 23.31 20.81
N PHE A 388 -10.15 23.14 19.63
CA PHE A 388 -10.86 23.00 18.36
C PHE A 388 -10.61 21.63 17.71
N LEU A 389 -11.41 21.29 16.72
CA LEU A 389 -11.33 20.00 16.02
C LEU A 389 -10.88 20.21 14.58
N LEU A 390 -9.86 19.46 14.17
CA LEU A 390 -9.36 19.39 12.80
C LEU A 390 -9.77 18.05 12.20
N ILE A 391 -10.42 18.05 11.03
CA ILE A 391 -10.93 16.86 10.34
C ILE A 391 -10.31 16.79 8.95
N TYR A 392 -9.72 15.65 8.60
CA TYR A 392 -9.27 15.31 7.24
C TYR A 392 -10.42 14.62 6.50
N ILE A 393 -11.27 15.42 5.85
CA ILE A 393 -12.56 14.93 5.32
C ILE A 393 -12.39 14.05 4.08
N ASP A 394 -11.36 14.31 3.29
CA ASP A 394 -10.90 13.46 2.20
C ASP A 394 -10.56 12.04 2.67
N ILE A 395 -9.75 11.91 3.73
CA ILE A 395 -9.38 10.62 4.32
C ILE A 395 -10.60 9.88 4.87
N LEU A 396 -11.48 10.60 5.57
CA LEU A 396 -12.74 10.05 6.09
C LEU A 396 -13.61 9.48 4.94
N VAL A 397 -13.78 10.23 3.87
CA VAL A 397 -14.61 9.86 2.71
C VAL A 397 -14.01 8.68 1.95
N MET A 398 -12.70 8.69 1.71
CA MET A 398 -12.01 7.56 1.09
C MET A 398 -12.21 6.27 1.90
N SER A 399 -12.12 6.36 3.22
CA SER A 399 -12.31 5.22 4.10
C SER A 399 -13.75 4.68 4.08
N ILE A 400 -14.73 5.57 4.26
CA ILE A 400 -16.15 5.22 4.32
C ILE A 400 -16.64 4.55 3.03
N PHE A 401 -16.21 5.07 1.88
CA PHE A 401 -16.61 4.56 0.58
C PHE A 401 -15.63 3.56 -0.03
N SER A 402 -14.58 3.18 0.71
CA SER A 402 -13.54 2.25 0.26
C SER A 402 -12.89 2.68 -1.08
N LEU A 403 -12.61 3.97 -1.22
CA LEU A 403 -11.87 4.52 -2.36
C LEU A 403 -10.38 4.28 -2.13
N THR A 404 -9.70 3.72 -3.12
CA THR A 404 -8.27 3.35 -3.02
C THR A 404 -7.32 4.41 -3.54
N SER A 405 -7.85 5.43 -4.23
CA SER A 405 -7.03 6.49 -4.83
C SER A 405 -7.70 7.84 -4.63
N TRP A 406 -6.90 8.86 -4.29
CA TRP A 406 -7.35 10.25 -4.23
C TRP A 406 -7.96 10.68 -5.57
N LYS A 407 -7.49 10.14 -6.70
CA LYS A 407 -8.01 10.43 -8.05
C LYS A 407 -9.51 10.15 -8.15
N GLN A 408 -10.01 9.15 -7.43
CA GLN A 408 -11.44 8.81 -7.39
C GLN A 408 -12.28 9.88 -6.69
N LEU A 409 -11.73 10.59 -5.69
CA LEU A 409 -12.43 11.71 -5.06
C LEU A 409 -12.73 12.82 -6.07
N TRP A 410 -11.80 13.08 -6.97
CA TRP A 410 -11.84 14.19 -7.91
C TRP A 410 -12.30 13.80 -9.33
N ALA A 411 -12.80 12.58 -9.51
CA ALA A 411 -13.26 12.10 -10.80
C ALA A 411 -14.66 12.65 -11.12
N GLU A 412 -14.83 13.25 -12.29
CA GLU A 412 -16.09 13.89 -12.69
C GLU A 412 -17.27 12.92 -12.84
N ASN A 413 -16.97 11.65 -13.10
CA ASN A 413 -17.96 10.61 -13.32
C ASN A 413 -18.33 9.82 -12.04
N ILE A 414 -17.71 10.15 -10.90
CA ILE A 414 -18.02 9.55 -9.62
C ILE A 414 -19.11 10.37 -8.93
N LYS A 415 -20.21 9.70 -8.58
CA LYS A 415 -21.38 10.31 -7.94
C LYS A 415 -21.85 9.48 -6.75
N THR A 416 -22.23 10.12 -5.66
CA THR A 416 -22.88 9.46 -4.53
C THR A 416 -24.39 9.53 -4.66
N THR A 417 -25.04 8.40 -4.46
CA THR A 417 -26.51 8.27 -4.46
C THR A 417 -26.96 7.48 -3.25
N VAL A 418 -28.21 7.63 -2.81
CA VAL A 418 -28.76 6.80 -1.73
C VAL A 418 -29.53 5.63 -2.35
N ARG A 419 -29.05 4.40 -2.16
CA ARG A 419 -29.71 3.16 -2.59
C ARG A 419 -30.10 2.34 -1.37
N LEU A 420 -31.38 1.99 -1.24
CA LEU A 420 -31.90 1.23 -0.08
C LEU A 420 -31.50 1.86 1.27
N GLY A 421 -31.51 3.20 1.34
CA GLY A 421 -31.11 3.94 2.54
C GLY A 421 -29.60 3.99 2.81
N LYS A 422 -28.75 3.48 1.90
CA LYS A 422 -27.27 3.52 2.03
C LYS A 422 -26.63 4.39 0.95
N PRO A 423 -25.67 5.26 1.28
CA PRO A 423 -24.96 6.09 0.33
C PRO A 423 -24.00 5.17 -0.41
N THR A 424 -24.16 5.13 -1.72
CA THR A 424 -23.43 4.28 -2.63
C THR A 424 -22.75 5.17 -3.65
N VAL A 425 -21.45 5.00 -3.79
CA VAL A 425 -20.69 5.63 -4.86
C VAL A 425 -20.96 4.86 -6.15
N LEU A 426 -21.42 5.59 -7.16
CA LEU A 426 -21.64 5.13 -8.51
C LEU A 426 -20.66 5.83 -9.44
N GLY A 427 -20.05 5.06 -10.32
CA GLY A 427 -19.08 5.59 -11.27
C GLY A 427 -18.07 4.52 -11.60
N ILE A 428 -17.72 4.40 -12.87
CA ILE A 428 -16.60 3.57 -13.28
C ILE A 428 -15.37 4.48 -13.13
N CYS A 429 -14.60 4.32 -12.06
CA CYS A 429 -13.18 4.64 -12.17
C CYS A 429 -12.56 3.39 -12.77
N PRO A 430 -12.37 3.30 -14.10
CA PRO A 430 -11.65 2.17 -14.63
C PRO A 430 -10.29 2.23 -13.95
N TYR A 431 -9.91 1.22 -13.17
CA TYR A 431 -8.49 1.06 -12.84
C TYR A 431 -7.81 0.90 -14.18
N PRO A 432 -7.07 1.92 -14.68
CA PRO A 432 -6.42 1.74 -15.95
C PRO A 432 -5.41 0.62 -15.77
N VAL A 433 -5.26 -0.21 -16.81
CA VAL A 433 -4.11 -1.09 -16.92
C VAL A 433 -2.87 -0.20 -16.74
N LEU A 434 -2.02 -0.52 -15.78
CA LEU A 434 -0.81 0.25 -15.54
C LEU A 434 0.18 -0.06 -16.65
N TYR A 435 0.72 0.99 -17.26
CA TYR A 435 1.78 0.90 -18.25
C TYR A 435 3.02 1.61 -17.72
N SER A 436 4.16 0.93 -17.82
CA SER A 436 5.47 1.49 -17.46
C SER A 436 6.20 1.91 -18.72
N PHE A 437 6.71 3.14 -18.73
CA PHE A 437 7.47 3.70 -19.83
C PHE A 437 8.81 4.21 -19.35
N ASP A 438 9.89 3.79 -20.01
CA ASP A 438 11.20 4.41 -19.84
C ASP A 438 11.27 5.68 -20.67
N MET A 439 11.61 6.80 -20.01
CA MET A 439 11.84 8.07 -20.68
C MET A 439 13.28 8.51 -20.47
N SER A 440 13.93 8.92 -21.55
CA SER A 440 15.27 9.51 -21.53
C SER A 440 15.21 10.85 -22.24
N PHE A 441 15.77 11.88 -21.60
CA PHE A 441 15.86 13.22 -22.16
C PHE A 441 17.20 13.85 -21.76
N THR A 442 17.68 14.76 -22.60
CA THR A 442 18.86 15.56 -22.28
C THR A 442 18.47 16.60 -21.23
N ILE A 443 19.26 16.71 -20.17
CA ILE A 443 19.08 17.74 -19.15
C ILE A 443 19.98 18.94 -19.46
N ASN A 444 19.51 20.13 -19.16
CA ASN A 444 20.28 21.37 -19.25
C ASN A 444 20.76 21.76 -17.84
N SER A 445 21.60 22.80 -17.75
CA SER A 445 22.18 23.26 -16.47
C SER A 445 21.15 23.73 -15.44
N ASP A 446 19.92 24.03 -15.87
CA ASP A 446 18.82 24.51 -15.03
C ASP A 446 17.84 23.41 -14.58
N PHE A 447 18.11 22.15 -14.94
CA PHE A 447 17.31 20.99 -14.57
C PHE A 447 17.36 20.72 -13.06
N THR A 448 16.19 20.56 -12.46
CA THR A 448 16.03 20.03 -11.09
C THR A 448 14.95 18.95 -11.09
N GLU A 449 15.06 17.99 -10.18
CA GLU A 449 14.02 16.96 -10.02
C GLU A 449 12.67 17.56 -9.62
N GLU A 450 12.69 18.66 -8.86
CA GLU A 450 11.50 19.41 -8.46
C GLU A 450 10.76 20.00 -9.67
N LYS A 451 11.47 20.67 -10.59
CA LYS A 451 10.89 21.19 -11.84
C LYS A 451 10.37 20.07 -12.74
N PHE A 452 11.08 18.95 -12.80
CA PHE A 452 10.64 17.79 -13.58
C PHE A 452 9.34 17.19 -13.03
N CYS A 453 9.30 16.98 -11.70
CA CYS A 453 8.13 16.53 -10.98
C CYS A 453 6.94 17.46 -11.24
N GLU A 454 7.14 18.77 -11.12
CA GLU A 454 6.13 19.79 -11.40
C GLU A 454 5.57 19.69 -12.83
N VAL A 455 6.44 19.55 -13.83
CA VAL A 455 6.00 19.38 -15.23
C VAL A 455 5.12 18.13 -15.38
N LEU A 456 5.51 17.01 -14.78
CA LEU A 456 4.74 15.78 -14.84
C LEU A 456 3.37 15.91 -14.16
N TRP A 457 3.30 16.51 -12.97
CA TRP A 457 2.05 16.78 -12.27
C TRP A 457 1.11 17.67 -13.07
N ASN A 458 1.64 18.71 -13.69
CA ASN A 458 0.86 19.65 -14.49
C ASN A 458 0.40 19.08 -15.83
N THR A 459 1.15 18.14 -16.41
CA THR A 459 0.84 17.57 -17.73
C THR A 459 -0.01 16.31 -17.62
N ALA A 460 0.32 15.42 -16.69
CA ALA A 460 -0.19 14.05 -16.64
C ALA A 460 -0.35 13.48 -15.22
N GLY A 461 -0.34 14.31 -14.17
CA GLY A 461 -0.33 13.82 -12.78
C GLY A 461 -1.52 12.94 -12.38
N GLU A 462 -2.65 13.05 -13.08
CA GLU A 462 -3.83 12.21 -12.82
C GLU A 462 -3.72 10.80 -13.40
N ILE A 463 -2.83 10.58 -14.37
CA ILE A 463 -2.66 9.28 -15.04
C ILE A 463 -1.32 8.61 -14.70
N ILE A 464 -0.42 9.32 -14.03
CA ILE A 464 0.84 8.79 -13.51
C ILE A 464 0.58 8.19 -12.13
N GLU A 465 1.14 7.01 -11.84
CA GLU A 465 1.11 6.42 -10.50
C GLU A 465 2.41 6.63 -9.73
N ASN A 466 3.57 6.50 -10.39
CA ASN A 466 4.87 6.67 -9.76
C ASN A 466 5.92 7.01 -10.83
N VAL A 467 6.96 7.74 -10.43
CA VAL A 467 8.11 8.05 -11.27
C VAL A 467 9.38 7.67 -10.51
N THR A 468 10.13 6.72 -11.06
CA THR A 468 11.37 6.25 -10.45
C THR A 468 12.57 6.75 -11.25
N LYS A 469 13.50 7.45 -10.60
CA LYS A 469 14.74 7.88 -11.25
C LYS A 469 15.68 6.70 -11.39
N ILE A 470 16.01 6.34 -12.64
CA ILE A 470 17.00 5.32 -12.95
C ILE A 470 18.37 6.01 -13.05
N LYS A 471 19.24 5.82 -12.05
CA LYS A 471 20.64 6.28 -12.15
C LYS A 471 21.40 5.38 -13.14
N LYS A 472 21.87 5.94 -14.25
CA LYS A 472 22.90 5.29 -15.07
C LYS A 472 24.23 5.37 -14.31
N HIS A 473 24.64 4.26 -13.71
CA HIS A 473 26.01 4.03 -13.26
C HIS A 473 26.96 3.84 -14.43
#